data_AF-A0A351HU19-F1
#
_entry.id   AF-A0A351HU19-F1
#
_cell.length_a   1.000
_cell.length_b   1.000
_cell.length_c   1.000
_cell.angle_alpha   90.00
_cell.angle_beta   90.00
_cell.angle_gamma   90.00
#
_symmetry.space_group_name_H-M   'P 1'
#
loop_
_entity.id
_entity.type
_entity.pdbx_description
1 polymer ?
#
loop_
_entity_poly.entity_id
_entity_poly.type
_entity_poly.pdbx_seq_one_letter_code
_entity_poly.pdbx_strand_id
1 'polypeptide(L)'
;MASESFEKISDEKQVAIIQSGITEFSKKSYMDASTDEITKSCGISKGLLFHYFGNKKNFYLYCLEVALKRLLTDIPTPDQTGFYEMIFSYADE
;
A
#
# COMPACT_ATOMS: atom_id res chain seq x y z
N MET A 1 7.92 -5.98 5.63
CA MET A 1 7.91 -7.03 4.59
C MET A 1 6.83 -8.03 4.94
N ALA A 2 6.10 -8.53 3.94
CA ALA A 2 5.14 -9.61 4.13
C ALA A 2 5.87 -10.94 4.35
N SER A 3 5.22 -11.92 4.99
CA SER A 3 5.80 -13.25 5.15
C SER A 3 5.70 -14.08 3.85
N GLU A 4 6.55 -15.09 3.70
CA GLU A 4 6.46 -16.03 2.57
C GLU A 4 5.07 -16.69 2.46
N SER A 5 4.38 -16.89 3.60
CA SER A 5 3.03 -17.44 3.64
C SER A 5 2.01 -16.53 2.95
N PHE A 6 2.22 -15.21 2.99
CA PHE A 6 1.38 -14.24 2.30
C PHE A 6 1.66 -14.18 0.80
N GLU A 7 2.91 -14.39 0.37
CA GLU A 7 3.25 -14.39 -1.06
C GLU A 7 2.71 -15.63 -1.79
N LYS A 8 2.45 -16.72 -1.06
CA LYS A 8 1.98 -18.00 -1.61
C LYS A 8 0.45 -18.10 -1.73
N ILE A 9 -0.33 -17.14 -1.22
CA ILE A 9 -1.79 -17.13 -1.40
C ILE A 9 -2.18 -16.51 -2.75
N SER A 10 -3.36 -16.85 -3.26
CA SER A 10 -3.90 -16.33 -4.52
C SER A 10 -3.89 -14.80 -4.57
N ASP A 11 -3.56 -14.22 -5.72
CA ASP A 11 -3.51 -12.78 -5.96
C ASP A 11 -4.80 -12.07 -5.52
N GLU A 12 -5.95 -12.67 -5.80
CA GLU A 12 -7.28 -12.17 -5.39
C GLU A 12 -7.38 -11.95 -3.88
N LYS A 13 -6.84 -12.89 -3.08
CA LYS A 13 -6.80 -12.77 -1.61
C LYS A 13 -5.78 -11.74 -1.16
N GLN A 14 -4.60 -11.68 -1.80
CA GLN A 14 -3.62 -10.64 -1.50
C GLN A 14 -4.24 -9.25 -1.72
N VAL A 15 -4.85 -9.03 -2.88
CA VAL A 15 -5.54 -7.79 -3.25
C VAL A 15 -6.64 -7.46 -2.26
N ALA A 16 -7.52 -8.41 -1.90
CA ALA A 16 -8.61 -8.18 -0.95
C ALA A 16 -8.09 -7.72 0.43
N ILE A 17 -7.04 -8.36 0.94
CA ILE A 17 -6.43 -8.01 2.23
C ILE A 17 -5.80 -6.61 2.18
N ILE A 18 -5.00 -6.34 1.14
CA ILE A 18 -4.32 -5.05 0.98
C ILE A 18 -5.33 -3.92 0.80
N GLN A 19 -6.34 -4.12 -0.05
CA GLN A 19 -7.36 -3.11 -0.32
C GLN A 19 -8.20 -2.78 0.93
N SER A 20 -8.49 -3.79 1.75
CA SER A 20 -9.16 -3.61 3.04
C SER A 20 -8.33 -2.77 4.01
N GLY A 21 -7.02 -3.05 4.09
CA GLY A 21 -6.08 -2.24 4.87
C GLY A 21 -6.01 -0.79 4.40
N ILE A 22 -5.76 -0.56 3.10
CA ILE A 22 -5.71 0.79 2.50
C ILE A 22 -7.03 1.54 2.76
N THR A 23 -8.17 0.87 2.65
CA THR A 23 -9.48 1.50 2.86
C THR A 23 -9.67 1.95 4.32
N GLU A 24 -9.27 1.14 5.30
CA GLU A 24 -9.37 1.53 6.72
C GLU A 24 -8.37 2.65 7.06
N PHE A 25 -7.12 2.51 6.63
CA PHE A 25 -6.05 3.47 6.94
C PHE A 25 -6.19 4.81 6.20
N SER A 26 -6.92 4.86 5.08
CA SER A 26 -7.25 6.12 4.40
C SER A 26 -8.37 6.90 5.08
N LYS A 27 -9.22 6.23 5.87
CA LYS A 27 -10.38 6.84 6.54
C LYS A 27 -10.10 7.24 7.98
N LYS A 28 -9.07 6.65 8.61
CA LYS A 28 -8.79 6.81 10.04
C LYS A 28 -7.31 7.04 10.28
N SER A 29 -6.99 7.72 11.39
CA SER A 29 -5.60 7.83 11.84
C SER A 29 -5.00 6.44 12.08
N TYR A 30 -3.66 6.34 12.06
CA TYR A 30 -3.00 5.06 12.38
C TYR A 30 -3.44 4.52 13.75
N MET A 31 -3.66 5.39 14.75
CA MET A 31 -4.08 4.96 16.09
C MET A 31 -5.50 4.38 16.06
N ASP A 32 -6.42 5.04 15.37
CA ASP A 32 -7.85 4.70 15.36
C ASP A 32 -8.24 3.58 14.39
N ALA A 33 -7.38 3.27 13.41
CA ALA A 33 -7.63 2.20 12.45
C ALA A 33 -7.76 0.82 13.14
N SER A 34 -8.83 0.07 12.85
CA SER A 34 -9.10 -1.20 13.51
C SER A 34 -8.65 -2.39 12.66
N THR A 35 -7.77 -3.22 13.24
CA THR A 35 -7.41 -4.51 12.62
C THR A 35 -8.59 -5.49 12.60
N ASP A 36 -9.57 -5.31 13.47
CA ASP A 36 -10.78 -6.14 13.49
C ASP A 36 -11.72 -5.76 12.35
N GLU A 37 -11.90 -4.47 12.05
CA GLU A 37 -12.68 -4.03 10.88
C GLU A 37 -12.01 -4.44 9.56
N ILE A 38 -10.68 -4.31 9.47
CA ILE A 38 -9.91 -4.76 8.30
C ILE A 38 -10.15 -6.26 8.06
N THR A 39 -9.92 -7.10 9.07
CA THR A 39 -10.01 -8.55 8.94
C THR A 39 -11.42 -9.03 8.64
N LYS A 40 -12.42 -8.38 9.23
CA LYS A 40 -13.84 -8.59 8.90
C LYS A 40 -14.14 -8.29 7.42
N SER A 41 -13.61 -7.20 6.88
CA SER A 41 -13.88 -6.77 5.51
C SER A 41 -13.27 -7.69 4.44
N CYS A 42 -12.10 -8.29 4.69
CA CYS A 42 -11.48 -9.26 3.79
C CYS A 42 -11.73 -10.73 4.17
N GLY A 43 -12.55 -11.00 5.19
CA GLY A 43 -12.97 -12.35 5.57
C GLY A 43 -11.84 -13.24 6.11
N ILE A 44 -10.88 -12.67 6.83
CA ILE A 44 -9.79 -13.43 7.49
C ILE A 44 -9.84 -13.27 9.01
N SER A 45 -9.11 -14.11 9.74
CA SER A 45 -8.92 -13.92 11.19
C SER A 45 -7.81 -12.91 11.49
N LYS A 46 -7.89 -12.25 12.65
CA LYS A 46 -6.83 -11.37 13.17
C LYS A 46 -5.49 -12.10 13.36
N GLY A 47 -5.56 -13.36 13.83
CA GLY A 47 -4.38 -14.21 13.95
C GLY A 47 -3.70 -14.45 12.60
N LEU A 48 -4.47 -14.63 11.53
CA LEU A 48 -3.93 -14.83 10.18
C LEU A 48 -3.27 -13.55 9.64
N LEU A 49 -3.88 -12.38 9.88
CA LEU A 49 -3.27 -11.09 9.52
C LEU A 49 -1.90 -10.92 10.21
N PHE A 50 -1.80 -11.24 11.51
CA PHE A 50 -0.54 -11.16 12.23
C PHE A 50 0.42 -12.29 11.90
N HIS A 51 -0.05 -13.44 11.43
CA HIS A 51 0.83 -14.45 10.82
C HIS A 51 1.48 -13.93 9.53
N TYR A 52 0.77 -13.13 8.73
CA TYR A 52 1.30 -12.53 7.50
C TYR A 52 2.23 -11.34 7.72
N PHE A 53 1.89 -10.45 8.66
CA PHE A 53 2.58 -9.17 8.80
C PHE A 53 3.23 -8.96 10.17
N GLY A 54 3.01 -9.85 11.13
CA GLY A 54 3.51 -9.76 12.50
C GLY A 54 2.70 -8.82 13.39
N ASN A 55 2.49 -7.57 12.94
CA ASN A 55 1.76 -6.56 13.70
C ASN A 55 1.09 -5.50 12.80
N LYS A 56 0.27 -4.64 13.42
CA LYS A 56 -0.45 -3.55 12.73
C LYS A 56 0.49 -2.57 12.03
N LYS A 57 1.64 -2.23 12.62
CA LYS A 57 2.61 -1.29 12.03
C LYS A 57 3.16 -1.82 10.71
N ASN A 58 3.58 -3.08 10.68
CA ASN A 58 4.11 -3.72 9.49
C ASN A 58 3.06 -3.83 8.38
N PHE A 59 1.82 -4.16 8.74
CA PHE A 59 0.73 -4.19 7.78
C PHE A 59 0.41 -2.80 7.22
N TYR A 60 0.39 -1.77 8.06
CA TYR A 60 0.24 -0.37 7.64
C TYR A 60 1.33 0.04 6.65
N LEU A 61 2.60 -0.22 6.98
CA LEU A 61 3.73 0.11 6.12
C LEU A 61 3.65 -0.62 4.77
N TYR A 62 3.21 -1.88 4.76
CA TYR A 62 3.00 -2.62 3.52
C TYR A 62 1.88 -2.01 2.67
N CYS A 63 0.75 -1.66 3.28
CA CYS A 63 -0.35 -0.98 2.59
C CYS A 63 0.10 0.37 2.01
N LEU A 64 0.86 1.14 2.78
CA LEU A 64 1.42 2.43 2.36
C LEU A 64 2.37 2.27 1.18
N GLU A 65 3.27 1.29 1.23
CA GLU A 65 4.19 0.99 0.13
C GLU A 65 3.44 0.65 -1.16
N VAL A 66 2.41 -0.20 -1.08
CA VAL A 66 1.57 -0.54 -2.25
C VAL A 66 0.83 0.69 -2.78
N ALA A 67 0.26 1.51 -1.89
CA ALA A 67 -0.43 2.74 -2.29
C ALA A 67 0.51 3.74 -2.97
N LEU A 68 1.71 3.95 -2.41
CA LEU A 68 2.72 4.81 -3.00
C LEU A 68 3.18 4.29 -4.36
N LYS A 69 3.44 2.98 -4.50
CA LYS A 69 3.78 2.38 -5.79
C LYS A 69 2.69 2.68 -6.83
N ARG A 70 1.41 2.52 -6.49
CA ARG A 70 0.29 2.84 -7.40
C ARG A 70 0.27 4.31 -7.81
N LEU A 71 0.52 5.23 -6.88
CA LEU A 71 0.56 6.67 -7.17
C LEU A 71 1.77 7.09 -8.01
N LEU A 72 2.92 6.46 -7.79
CA LEU A 72 4.17 6.80 -8.45
C LEU A 72 4.34 6.12 -9.82
N THR A 73 3.53 5.11 -10.15
CA THR A 73 3.66 4.33 -11.41
C THR A 73 3.47 5.21 -12.65
N ASP A 74 2.64 6.25 -12.57
CA ASP A 74 2.35 7.15 -13.69
C ASP A 74 3.14 8.46 -13.64
N ILE A 75 4.07 8.62 -12.69
CA ILE A 75 4.98 9.77 -12.71
C ILE A 75 6.06 9.44 -13.73
N PRO A 76 6.15 10.18 -14.86
CA PRO A 76 7.26 10.01 -15.78
C PRO A 76 8.53 10.29 -14.97
N THR A 77 9.36 9.27 -14.76
CA THR A 77 10.74 9.55 -14.38
C THR A 77 11.33 10.25 -15.58
N PRO A 78 11.70 11.54 -15.50
CA PRO A 78 12.31 12.18 -16.63
C PRO A 78 13.57 11.38 -16.94
N ASP A 79 13.70 10.90 -18.17
CA ASP A 79 15.03 10.53 -18.65
C ASP A 79 15.92 11.79 -18.64
N GLN A 80 17.22 11.65 -18.91
CA GLN A 80 18.12 12.81 -18.86
C GLN A 80 17.64 13.97 -19.75
N THR A 81 16.86 13.67 -20.80
CA THR A 81 16.28 14.67 -21.71
C THR A 81 15.07 15.35 -21.07
N GLY A 82 14.14 14.58 -20.50
CA GLY A 82 12.90 15.09 -19.91
C GLY A 82 13.12 15.99 -18.68
N PHE A 83 14.24 15.84 -17.96
CA PHE A 83 14.55 16.70 -16.82
C PHE A 83 14.82 18.15 -17.27
N TYR A 84 15.64 18.34 -18.31
CA TYR A 84 15.94 19.68 -18.83
C TYR A 84 14.74 20.32 -19.51
N GLU A 85 13.96 19.54 -20.27
CA GLU A 85 12.70 20.00 -20.87
C GLU A 85 11.71 20.50 -19.80
N MET A 86 11.60 19.78 -18.68
CA MET A 86 10.79 20.22 -17.55
C MET A 86 11.29 21.54 -16.96
N ILE A 87 12.60 21.66 -16.67
CA ILE A 87 13.17 22.90 -16.12
C ILE A 87 13.01 24.08 -17.08
N PHE A 88 13.27 23.90 -18.38
CA PHE A 88 13.15 24.97 -19.37
C PHE A 88 11.69 25.40 -19.60
N SER A 89 10.73 24.47 -19.53
CA SER A 89 9.31 24.82 -19.62
C SER A 89 8.81 25.76 -18.52
N TYR A 90 9.45 25.77 -17.35
CA TYR A 90 9.15 26.70 -16.25
C TYR A 90 10.04 27.95 -16.23
N ALA A 91 11.11 27.98 -17.03
CA ALA A 91 12.05 29.10 -17.09
C ALA A 91 11.72 30.10 -18.22
N ASP A 92 10.84 29.71 -19.15
CA ASP A 92 10.37 30.54 -20.26
C ASP A 92 9.05 31.31 -19.95
N GLU A 93 8.60 31.33 -18.68
CA GLU A 93 7.68 32.36 -18.14
C GLU A 93 8.46 33.44 -17.38
#